data_AF-A0A165G126-F1
#
_entry.id   AF-A0A165G126-F1
#
_cell.length_a   1.000
_cell.length_b   1.000
_cell.length_c   1.000
_cell.angle_alpha   90.00
_cell.angle_beta   90.00
_cell.angle_gamma   90.00
#
_symmetry.space_group_name_H-M   'P 1'
#
loop_
_entity.id
_entity.type
_entity.pdbx_description
1 polymer ?
#
loop_
_entity_poly.entity_id
_entity_poly.type
_entity_poly.pdbx_seq_one_letter_code
_entity_poly.pdbx_strand_id
1 'polypeptide(L)'
;MFVVPNRAQELEKQLSDEIYDFLIAATVEANLRANDIVKEIRKSSRYNGEFRQLPHADIQKRYAVIRETVRKNNDGTVIEKVTFEKVRVDGEIMVLRTVTSPNSSMLESTTPWSVPYNENLLRRIVLTSAPSPYLALFYGTSLQDSLAKFSVIRGGTRDLLEFVRGLDEADKPKVCLQARLTGVSPISGSWKQSAT
;
A
#
# COMPACT_ATOMS: atom_id res chain seq x y z
N MET A 1 -25.04 -57.85 54.83
CA MET A 1 -23.86 -58.28 54.04
C MET A 1 -23.56 -57.16 53.05
N PHE A 2 -22.68 -56.22 53.43
CA PHE A 2 -22.35 -55.05 52.62
C PHE A 2 -21.04 -55.33 51.87
N VAL A 3 -21.16 -55.90 50.69
CA VAL A 3 -20.13 -55.87 49.64
C VAL A 3 -20.68 -54.78 48.70
N VAL A 4 -20.00 -53.69 48.34
CA VAL A 4 -18.85 -53.66 47.43
C VAL A 4 -18.09 -52.31 47.53
N PRO A 5 -17.19 -52.11 48.51
CA PRO A 5 -16.33 -50.92 48.55
C PRO A 5 -15.36 -50.84 47.36
N ASN A 6 -14.95 -51.99 46.81
CA ASN A 6 -14.01 -52.05 45.69
C ASN A 6 -14.55 -51.48 44.37
N ARG A 7 -15.86 -51.58 44.13
CA ARG A 7 -16.48 -51.04 42.90
C ARG A 7 -16.55 -49.52 42.93
N ALA A 8 -16.79 -48.93 44.10
CA ALA A 8 -16.86 -47.49 44.25
C ALA A 8 -15.50 -46.84 43.97
N GLN A 9 -14.42 -47.44 44.48
CA GLN A 9 -13.05 -46.98 44.20
C GLN A 9 -12.64 -47.14 42.74
N GLU A 10 -13.06 -48.24 42.09
CA GLU A 10 -12.76 -48.46 40.67
C GLU A 10 -13.51 -47.47 39.76
N LEU A 11 -14.77 -47.19 40.07
CA LEU A 11 -15.56 -46.16 39.40
C LEU A 11 -14.99 -44.75 39.61
N GLU A 12 -14.54 -44.44 40.83
CA GLU A 12 -13.92 -43.14 41.14
C GLU A 12 -12.63 -42.94 40.31
N LYS A 13 -11.81 -43.99 40.18
CA LYS A 13 -10.59 -43.96 39.37
C LYS A 13 -10.90 -43.78 37.87
N GLN A 14 -11.86 -44.52 37.33
CA GLN A 14 -12.26 -44.38 35.93
C GLN A 14 -12.77 -42.97 35.64
N LEU A 15 -13.55 -42.40 36.55
CA LEU A 15 -14.10 -41.06 36.41
C LEU A 15 -13.01 -39.99 36.53
N SER A 16 -12.01 -40.17 37.39
CA SER A 16 -10.86 -39.26 37.45
C SER A 16 -10.03 -39.30 36.16
N ASP A 17 -9.78 -40.49 35.62
CA ASP A 17 -9.00 -40.66 34.39
C ASP A 17 -9.72 -40.00 33.21
N GLU A 18 -11.04 -40.18 33.09
CA GLU A 18 -11.85 -39.57 32.03
C GLU A 18 -11.93 -38.04 32.15
N ILE A 19 -11.98 -37.50 33.37
CA ILE A 19 -11.89 -36.04 33.61
C ILE A 19 -10.53 -35.51 33.16
N TYR A 20 -9.43 -36.22 33.45
CA TYR A 20 -8.10 -35.80 33.03
C TYR A 20 -7.97 -35.79 31.50
N ASP A 21 -8.45 -36.83 30.83
CA ASP A 21 -8.43 -36.91 29.37
C ASP A 21 -9.26 -35.80 28.73
N PHE A 22 -10.45 -35.52 29.28
CA PHE A 22 -11.27 -34.41 28.84
C PHE A 22 -10.57 -33.06 29.03
N LEU A 23 -9.92 -32.85 30.19
CA LEU A 23 -9.21 -31.61 30.48
C LEU A 23 -8.06 -31.39 29.50
N ILE A 24 -7.30 -32.44 29.18
CA ILE A 24 -6.20 -32.38 28.20
C ILE A 24 -6.75 -32.04 26.81
N ALA A 25 -7.79 -32.74 26.36
CA ALA A 25 -8.41 -32.50 25.06
C ALA A 25 -8.95 -31.06 24.94
N ALA A 26 -9.64 -30.57 25.97
CA ALA A 26 -10.17 -29.21 26.03
C ALA A 26 -9.04 -28.16 26.00
N THR A 27 -7.92 -28.42 26.69
CA THR A 27 -6.77 -27.51 26.73
C THR A 27 -6.06 -27.45 25.37
N VAL A 28 -5.91 -28.60 24.70
CA VAL A 28 -5.34 -28.66 23.34
C VAL A 28 -6.24 -27.91 22.36
N GLU A 29 -7.56 -28.13 22.41
CA GLU A 29 -8.50 -27.44 21.54
C GLU A 29 -8.50 -25.92 21.77
N ALA A 30 -8.47 -25.48 23.03
CA ALA A 30 -8.38 -24.07 23.38
C ALA A 30 -7.10 -23.42 22.82
N ASN A 31 -5.96 -24.12 22.92
CA ASN A 31 -4.69 -23.64 22.37
C ASN A 31 -4.70 -23.58 20.84
N LEU A 32 -5.32 -24.54 20.16
CA LEU A 32 -5.47 -24.51 18.71
C LEU A 32 -6.34 -23.32 18.26
N ARG A 33 -7.49 -23.13 18.91
CA ARG A 33 -8.37 -21.97 18.63
C ARG A 33 -7.68 -20.64 18.92
N ALA A 34 -6.95 -20.52 20.02
CA ALA A 34 -6.18 -19.33 20.34
C ALA A 34 -5.12 -19.02 19.28
N ASN A 35 -4.40 -20.03 18.79
CA ASN A 35 -3.43 -19.87 17.72
C ASN A 35 -4.06 -19.43 16.41
N ASP A 36 -5.25 -19.93 16.07
CA ASP A 36 -5.94 -19.52 14.84
C ASP A 36 -6.49 -18.10 14.94
N ILE A 37 -7.00 -17.69 16.11
CA ILE A 37 -7.37 -16.30 16.39
C ILE A 37 -6.15 -15.37 16.25
N VAL A 38 -4.99 -15.76 16.79
CA VAL A 38 -3.76 -14.95 16.67
C VAL A 38 -3.31 -14.84 15.21
N LYS A 39 -3.46 -15.90 14.40
CA LYS A 39 -3.15 -15.85 12.96
C LYS A 39 -4.12 -14.93 12.22
N GLU A 40 -5.41 -15.01 12.50
CA GLU A 40 -6.45 -14.12 11.93
C GLU A 40 -6.16 -12.65 12.28
N ILE A 41 -5.85 -12.36 13.54
CA ILE A 41 -5.48 -11.01 14.00
C ILE A 41 -4.20 -10.52 13.32
N ARG A 42 -3.20 -11.38 13.15
CA ARG A 42 -1.97 -11.03 12.43
C ARG A 42 -2.20 -10.81 10.93
N LYS A 43 -3.18 -11.47 10.33
CA LYS A 43 -3.57 -11.21 8.93
C LYS A 43 -4.32 -9.90 8.85
N SER A 44 -5.31 -9.65 9.70
CA SER A 44 -6.08 -8.41 9.66
C SER A 44 -5.23 -7.18 9.98
N SER A 45 -4.23 -7.28 10.86
CA SER A 45 -3.31 -6.17 11.16
C SER A 45 -2.33 -5.82 10.04
N ARG A 46 -2.16 -6.69 9.05
CA ARG A 46 -1.28 -6.47 7.89
C ARG A 46 -1.99 -5.81 6.72
N TYR A 47 -3.30 -5.56 6.80
CA TYR A 47 -4.07 -4.97 5.71
C TYR A 47 -4.95 -3.83 6.24
N ASN A 48 -5.06 -2.76 5.45
CA ASN A 48 -6.04 -1.69 5.65
C ASN A 48 -7.14 -1.86 4.60
N GLY A 49 -8.11 -2.73 4.91
CA GLY A 49 -9.10 -3.18 3.92
C GLY A 49 -8.42 -4.01 2.83
N GLU A 50 -8.37 -3.48 1.61
CA GLU A 50 -7.89 -4.21 0.41
C GLU A 50 -6.37 -4.09 0.18
N PHE A 51 -5.68 -3.21 0.92
CA PHE A 51 -4.27 -2.90 0.68
C PHE A 51 -3.38 -3.26 1.85
N ARG A 52 -2.15 -3.69 1.56
CA ARG A 52 -1.19 -4.12 2.59
C ARG A 52 -0.64 -2.92 3.37
N GLN A 53 -0.58 -3.07 4.69
CA GLN A 53 0.20 -2.22 5.58
C GLN A 53 1.60 -2.82 5.72
N LEU A 54 2.61 -2.01 5.39
CA LEU A 54 4.00 -2.42 5.39
C LEU A 54 4.73 -1.76 6.57
N PRO A 55 5.38 -2.55 7.43
CA PRO A 55 6.31 -2.00 8.40
C PRO A 55 7.60 -1.57 7.69
N HIS A 56 8.28 -0.56 8.24
CA HIS A 56 9.58 -0.12 7.71
C HIS A 56 10.61 -1.25 7.64
N ALA A 57 10.55 -2.22 8.56
CA ALA A 57 11.46 -3.35 8.63
C ALA A 57 11.39 -4.28 7.40
N ASP A 58 10.24 -4.33 6.71
CA ASP A 58 10.04 -5.18 5.53
C ASP A 58 10.62 -4.55 4.25
N ILE A 59 11.10 -3.30 4.33
CA ILE A 59 11.54 -2.52 3.17
C ILE A 59 13.05 -2.43 3.14
N GLN A 60 13.66 -3.13 2.17
CA GLN A 60 15.09 -3.10 1.97
C GLN A 60 15.46 -1.95 1.02
N LYS A 61 15.88 -0.82 1.59
CA LYS A 61 16.43 0.34 0.89
C LYS A 61 17.89 0.09 0.48
N ARG A 62 18.11 -0.83 -0.46
CA ARG A 62 19.47 -1.14 -0.98
C ARG A 62 19.79 -0.44 -2.30
N TYR A 63 18.86 0.31 -2.86
CA TYR A 63 19.01 0.89 -4.18
C TYR A 63 18.94 2.42 -4.14
N ALA A 64 19.34 3.03 -5.24
CA ALA A 64 19.42 4.48 -5.38
C ALA A 64 18.05 5.18 -5.39
N VAL A 65 18.08 6.45 -4.98
CA VAL A 65 17.01 7.42 -5.22
C VAL A 65 16.83 7.57 -6.73
N ILE A 66 15.61 7.34 -7.21
CA ILE A 66 15.21 7.49 -8.62
C ILE A 66 14.97 8.96 -8.92
N ARG A 67 14.21 9.62 -8.03
CA ARG A 67 13.78 11.00 -8.21
C ARG A 67 13.50 11.63 -6.87
N GLU A 68 13.80 12.91 -6.79
CA GLU A 68 13.48 13.73 -5.63
C GLU A 68 12.82 15.03 -6.10
N THR A 69 11.70 15.36 -5.49
CA THR A 69 10.95 16.59 -5.75
C THR A 69 10.82 17.36 -4.45
N VAL A 70 11.31 18.59 -4.44
CA VAL A 70 11.25 19.49 -3.27
C VAL A 70 10.32 20.64 -3.60
N ARG A 71 9.25 20.80 -2.81
CA ARG A 71 8.36 21.95 -2.88
C ARG A 71 8.79 22.99 -1.84
N LYS A 72 8.99 24.22 -2.30
CA LYS A 72 9.32 25.36 -1.45
C LYS A 72 8.20 26.39 -1.49
N ASN A 73 8.00 27.13 -0.40
CA ASN A 73 7.19 28.32 -0.35
C ASN A 73 7.87 29.47 -1.10
N ASN A 74 7.15 30.57 -1.29
CA ASN A 74 7.68 31.78 -1.91
C ASN A 74 8.92 32.31 -1.18
N ASP A 75 9.00 32.09 0.14
CA ASP A 75 10.13 32.49 0.99
C ASP A 75 11.30 31.48 0.95
N GLY A 76 11.25 30.47 0.08
CA GLY A 76 12.28 29.44 -0.07
C GLY A 76 12.24 28.33 0.98
N THR A 77 11.35 28.40 1.97
CA THR A 77 11.18 27.36 3.00
C THR A 77 10.60 26.08 2.41
N VAL A 78 11.17 24.91 2.75
CA VAL A 78 10.72 23.62 2.24
C VAL A 78 9.39 23.25 2.90
N ILE A 79 8.35 23.06 2.09
CA ILE A 79 7.01 22.67 2.53
C ILE A 79 6.88 21.14 2.53
N GLU A 80 7.39 20.53 1.47
CA GLU A 80 7.20 19.11 1.19
C GLU A 80 8.38 18.59 0.38
N LYS A 81 8.84 17.41 0.75
CA LYS A 81 9.86 16.68 0.02
C LYS A 81 9.31 15.30 -0.32
N VAL A 82 9.26 14.98 -1.62
CA VAL A 82 8.82 13.68 -2.12
C VAL A 82 10.01 12.97 -2.74
N THR A 83 10.36 11.81 -2.19
CA THR A 83 11.47 11.00 -2.66
C THR A 83 10.94 9.68 -3.21
N PHE A 84 11.36 9.33 -4.42
CA PHE A 84 11.12 8.04 -5.05
C PHE A 84 12.40 7.23 -5.02
N GLU A 85 12.37 6.05 -4.40
CA GLU A 85 13.53 5.19 -4.21
C GLU A 85 13.22 3.79 -4.76
N LYS A 86 14.22 3.11 -5.32
CA LYS A 86 14.06 1.67 -5.58
C LYS A 86 14.23 0.92 -4.26
N VAL A 87 13.35 -0.03 -4.00
CA VAL A 87 13.39 -0.86 -2.78
C VAL A 87 13.11 -2.30 -3.13
N ARG A 88 13.54 -3.22 -2.25
CA ARG A 88 13.09 -4.62 -2.31
C ARG A 88 12.07 -4.87 -1.20
N VAL A 89 10.89 -5.34 -1.59
CA VAL A 89 9.77 -5.70 -0.69
C VAL A 89 9.32 -7.10 -1.07
N ASP A 90 9.30 -8.02 -0.11
CA ASP A 90 9.00 -9.45 -0.31
C ASP A 90 9.79 -10.10 -1.46
N GLY A 91 11.05 -9.71 -1.64
CA GLY A 91 11.92 -10.25 -2.70
C GLY A 91 11.80 -9.55 -4.06
N GLU A 92 10.74 -8.77 -4.30
CA GLU A 92 10.53 -8.05 -5.56
C GLU A 92 11.08 -6.63 -5.50
N ILE A 93 11.56 -6.12 -6.64
CA ILE A 93 11.99 -4.71 -6.77
C ILE A 93 10.75 -3.84 -7.02
N MET A 94 10.54 -2.86 -6.16
CA MET A 94 9.43 -1.92 -6.19
C MET A 94 9.92 -0.48 -6.04
N VAL A 95 9.01 0.48 -6.20
CA VAL A 95 9.27 1.89 -5.97
C VAL A 95 8.66 2.31 -4.64
N LEU A 96 9.49 2.85 -3.76
CA LEU A 96 9.06 3.49 -2.52
C LEU A 96 8.89 4.98 -2.79
N ARG A 97 7.70 5.50 -2.45
CA ARG A 97 7.43 6.93 -2.37
C ARG A 97 7.43 7.32 -0.90
N THR A 98 8.33 8.22 -0.50
CA THR A 98 8.35 8.81 0.84
C THR A 98 7.98 10.28 0.74
N VAL A 99 7.05 10.71 1.60
CA VAL A 99 6.68 12.13 1.73
C VAL A 99 7.14 12.62 3.09
N THR A 100 8.00 13.62 3.09
CA THR A 100 8.47 14.27 4.31
C THR A 100 8.00 15.71 4.29
N SER A 101 7.18 16.10 5.27
CA SER A 101 6.85 17.50 5.52
C SER A 101 7.46 17.90 6.87
N PRO A 102 8.27 18.97 6.92
CA PRO A 102 8.92 19.39 8.17
C PRO A 102 7.95 19.91 9.22
N ASN A 103 6.70 20.23 8.85
CA ASN A 103 5.69 20.80 9.75
C ASN A 103 4.61 19.78 10.19
N SER A 104 4.93 18.48 10.19
CA SER A 104 3.94 17.40 10.29
C SER A 104 3.37 17.11 11.69
N SER A 105 3.05 18.14 12.48
CA SER A 105 2.02 18.01 13.51
C SER A 105 0.67 18.19 12.83
N MET A 106 -0.07 17.10 12.63
CA MET A 106 -1.39 17.04 11.97
C MET A 106 -1.39 17.23 10.44
N LEU A 107 -1.12 16.15 9.70
CA LEU A 107 -1.56 16.01 8.32
C LEU A 107 -2.81 15.11 8.30
N GLU A 108 -3.95 15.69 8.71
CA GLU A 108 -5.28 15.22 8.37
C GLU A 108 -5.54 15.52 6.88
N SER A 109 -5.50 14.45 6.09
CA SER A 109 -6.32 14.12 4.90
C SER A 109 -7.00 15.21 4.04
N THR A 110 -6.50 16.44 3.93
CA THR A 110 -7.10 17.45 3.05
C THR A 110 -6.03 18.07 2.17
N THR A 111 -5.89 17.54 0.97
CA THR A 111 -4.99 18.08 -0.06
C THR A 111 -5.52 19.42 -0.61
N PRO A 112 -4.65 20.43 -0.76
CA PRO A 112 -4.59 21.21 -1.99
C PRO A 112 -3.34 20.77 -2.77
N TRP A 113 -3.60 20.11 -3.90
CA TRP A 113 -2.65 19.50 -4.83
C TRP A 113 -1.41 20.35 -5.14
N SER A 114 -0.24 19.69 -5.17
CA SER A 114 0.90 20.02 -6.05
C SER A 114 1.90 18.86 -6.18
N VAL A 115 1.45 17.61 -6.04
CA VAL A 115 2.22 16.45 -6.49
C VAL A 115 1.29 15.73 -7.48
N PRO A 116 1.73 15.41 -8.71
CA PRO A 116 0.87 14.80 -9.74
C PRO A 116 0.46 13.35 -9.43
N TYR A 117 0.57 12.92 -8.17
CA TYR A 117 0.44 11.54 -7.75
C TYR A 117 -0.68 11.41 -6.72
N ASN A 118 -1.86 11.00 -7.17
CA ASN A 118 -3.02 10.75 -6.31
C ASN A 118 -3.06 9.27 -5.93
N GLU A 119 -2.73 8.95 -4.68
CA GLU A 119 -2.75 7.57 -4.17
C GLU A 119 -4.15 6.94 -4.28
N ASN A 120 -5.21 7.73 -4.07
CA ASN A 120 -6.58 7.24 -4.20
C ASN A 120 -6.91 6.82 -5.63
N LEU A 121 -6.34 7.50 -6.63
CA LEU A 121 -6.53 7.14 -8.03
C LEU A 121 -5.89 5.80 -8.34
N LEU A 122 -4.68 5.54 -7.83
CA LEU A 122 -4.00 4.27 -8.05
C LEU A 122 -4.65 3.12 -7.32
N ARG A 123 -5.12 3.35 -6.09
CA ARG A 123 -5.96 2.38 -5.38
C ARG A 123 -7.18 2.02 -6.22
N ARG A 124 -7.88 3.02 -6.76
CA ARG A 124 -9.04 2.77 -7.65
C ARG A 124 -8.66 1.99 -8.91
N ILE A 125 -7.55 2.33 -9.57
CA ILE A 125 -7.09 1.59 -10.77
C ILE A 125 -6.82 0.12 -10.44
N VAL A 126 -6.16 -0.16 -9.31
CA VAL A 126 -5.86 -1.54 -8.90
C VAL A 126 -7.14 -2.35 -8.68
N LEU A 127 -8.20 -1.71 -8.18
CA LEU A 127 -9.48 -2.37 -7.91
C LEU A 127 -10.34 -2.57 -9.16
N THR A 128 -10.25 -1.66 -10.14
CA THR A 128 -11.14 -1.69 -11.32
C THR A 128 -10.51 -2.33 -12.55
N SER A 129 -9.19 -2.33 -12.66
CA SER A 129 -8.48 -2.76 -13.87
C SER A 129 -7.80 -4.10 -13.67
N ALA A 130 -7.82 -4.93 -14.71
CA ALA A 130 -6.89 -6.05 -14.81
C ALA A 130 -5.44 -5.53 -14.70
N PRO A 131 -4.52 -6.30 -14.10
CA PRO A 131 -3.13 -5.89 -13.93
C PRO A 131 -2.47 -5.68 -15.30
N SER A 132 -2.22 -4.43 -15.65
CA SER A 132 -1.51 -4.06 -16.87
C SER A 132 -0.02 -3.85 -16.56
N PRO A 133 0.91 -4.40 -17.36
CA PRO A 133 2.34 -4.23 -17.13
C PRO A 133 2.81 -2.77 -17.30
N TYR A 134 2.00 -1.93 -17.94
CA TYR A 134 2.33 -0.52 -18.21
C TYR A 134 1.78 0.45 -17.16
N LEU A 135 0.98 -0.05 -16.21
CA LEU A 135 0.40 0.78 -15.16
C LEU A 135 1.19 0.59 -13.86
N ALA A 136 1.40 1.70 -13.16
CA ALA A 136 1.85 1.65 -11.78
C ALA A 136 0.74 1.03 -10.93
N LEU A 137 1.05 -0.03 -10.20
CA LEU A 137 0.12 -0.71 -9.32
C LEU A 137 0.45 -0.38 -7.88
N PHE A 138 -0.55 0.08 -7.13
CA PHE A 138 -0.39 0.33 -5.70
C PHE A 138 -0.23 -1.00 -4.96
N TYR A 139 0.85 -1.16 -4.19
CA TYR A 139 1.15 -2.39 -3.46
C TYR A 139 0.78 -2.28 -1.98
N GLY A 140 1.16 -1.17 -1.34
CA GLY A 140 0.91 -0.99 0.09
C GLY A 140 1.28 0.39 0.60
N THR A 141 0.93 0.65 1.85
CA THR A 141 1.21 1.90 2.57
C THR A 141 1.91 1.62 3.88
N SER A 142 2.59 2.62 4.43
CA SER A 142 3.07 2.61 5.80
C SER A 142 1.93 2.41 6.79
N LEU A 143 2.27 1.91 7.97
CA LEU A 143 1.39 1.95 9.15
C LEU A 143 0.96 3.40 9.43
N GLN A 144 -0.28 3.57 9.92
CA GLN A 144 -0.88 4.87 10.19
C GLN A 144 -0.08 5.69 11.20
N ASP A 145 0.51 5.02 12.19
CA ASP A 145 1.30 5.62 13.28
C ASP A 145 2.81 5.63 13.01
N SER A 146 3.23 5.40 11.77
CA SER A 146 4.66 5.42 11.43
C SER A 146 5.19 6.86 11.36
N LEU A 147 6.41 7.06 11.88
CA LEU A 147 7.12 8.35 11.83
C LEU A 147 7.27 8.90 10.41
N ALA A 148 7.38 8.02 9.42
CA ALA A 148 7.46 8.40 8.02
C ALA A 148 6.31 7.75 7.24
N LYS A 149 5.50 8.59 6.59
CA LYS A 149 4.47 8.13 5.66
C LYS A 149 5.11 7.77 4.33
N PHE A 150 4.85 6.55 3.88
CA PHE A 150 5.33 6.09 2.58
C PHE A 150 4.29 5.20 1.90
N SER A 151 4.40 5.12 0.58
CA SER A 151 3.63 4.18 -0.24
C SER A 151 4.57 3.38 -1.14
N VAL A 152 4.23 2.11 -1.36
CA VAL A 152 4.98 1.18 -2.20
C VAL A 152 4.19 0.88 -3.46
N ILE A 153 4.89 0.93 -4.58
CA ILE A 153 4.30 0.91 -5.92
C ILE A 153 5.06 -0.12 -6.75
N ARG A 154 4.30 -0.99 -7.41
CA ARG A 154 4.82 -2.02 -8.31
C ARG A 154 4.73 -1.51 -9.75
N GLY A 155 5.88 -1.45 -10.44
CA GLY A 155 5.95 -1.00 -11.84
C GLY A 155 5.73 0.51 -12.04
N GLY A 156 5.95 0.98 -13.28
CA GLY A 156 5.65 2.37 -13.69
C GLY A 156 6.70 3.41 -13.32
N THR A 157 7.99 3.11 -13.48
CA THR A 157 9.10 4.01 -13.11
C THR A 157 9.42 5.11 -14.13
N ARG A 158 8.86 5.05 -15.35
CA ARG A 158 9.10 6.09 -16.35
C ARG A 158 8.08 7.20 -16.17
N ASP A 159 8.58 8.40 -15.85
CA ASP A 159 7.78 9.59 -16.00
C ASP A 159 7.35 9.68 -17.48
N LEU A 160 6.04 9.78 -17.72
CA LEU A 160 5.49 9.93 -19.06
C LEU A 160 6.14 11.13 -19.77
N LEU A 161 6.42 12.21 -19.04
CA LEU A 161 7.04 13.41 -19.61
C LEU A 161 8.50 13.16 -19.99
N GLU A 162 9.26 12.41 -19.18
CA GLU A 162 10.63 12.02 -19.54
C GLU A 162 10.64 11.04 -20.71
N PHE A 163 9.69 10.11 -20.73
CA PHE A 163 9.52 9.18 -21.85
C PHE A 163 9.20 9.95 -23.15
N VAL A 164 8.26 10.89 -23.12
CA VAL A 164 7.89 11.70 -24.28
C VAL A 164 9.03 12.63 -24.72
N ARG A 165 9.80 13.18 -23.78
CA ARG A 165 10.97 14.03 -24.10
C ARG A 165 12.16 13.23 -24.65
N GLY A 166 12.27 11.96 -24.29
CA GLY A 166 13.33 11.06 -24.76
C GLY A 166 13.01 10.30 -26.04
N LEU A 167 11.80 10.46 -26.60
CA LEU A 167 11.50 9.96 -27.94
C LEU A 167 12.16 10.88 -28.97
N ASP A 168 13.07 10.34 -29.79
CA ASP A 168 13.58 11.02 -30.98
C ASP A 168 12.40 11.50 -31.85
N GLU A 169 12.55 12.62 -32.55
CA GLU A 169 11.46 13.21 -33.35
C GLU A 169 10.85 12.25 -34.38
N ALA A 170 11.61 11.24 -34.80
CA ALA A 170 11.19 10.18 -35.73
C ALA A 170 10.25 9.13 -35.09
N ASP A 171 10.32 8.93 -33.77
CA ASP A 171 9.59 7.91 -33.01
C ASP A 171 8.49 8.49 -32.12
N LYS A 172 8.22 9.80 -32.19
CA LYS A 172 7.02 10.39 -31.60
C LYS A 172 5.82 9.64 -32.17
N PRO A 173 5.12 8.79 -31.39
CA PRO A 173 3.92 8.17 -31.91
C PRO A 173 2.99 9.31 -32.32
N LYS A 174 2.41 9.22 -33.51
CA LYS A 174 1.27 10.05 -33.94
C LYS A 174 0.09 9.69 -33.03
N VAL A 175 0.21 9.99 -31.74
CA VAL A 175 -0.88 9.89 -30.79
C VAL A 175 -1.73 11.09 -31.09
N CYS A 176 -2.60 10.93 -32.09
CA CYS A 176 -3.90 11.58 -32.10
C CYS A 176 -4.61 11.15 -30.80
N LEU A 177 -4.24 11.79 -29.69
CA LEU A 177 -5.17 11.98 -28.59
C LEU A 177 -6.25 12.90 -29.16
N GLN A 178 -7.22 12.31 -29.87
CA GLN A 178 -8.58 12.82 -29.83
C GLN A 178 -9.02 12.69 -28.38
N ALA A 179 -8.58 13.63 -27.56
CA ALA A 179 -9.23 13.96 -26.31
C ALA A 179 -10.61 14.52 -26.69
N ARG A 180 -11.55 13.61 -26.98
CA ARG A 180 -12.97 13.91 -27.01
C ARG A 180 -13.45 14.01 -25.56
N LEU A 181 -12.91 14.99 -24.86
CA LEU A 181 -13.36 15.42 -23.55
C LEU A 181 -13.48 16.94 -23.62
N THR A 182 -14.58 17.38 -24.22
CA THR A 182 -15.44 18.50 -23.82
C THR A 182 -16.23 18.95 -25.05
N GLY A 183 -17.56 18.98 -24.91
CA GLY A 183 -18.43 19.69 -25.83
C GLY A 183 -18.27 21.19 -25.61
N VAL A 184 -17.18 21.77 -26.13
CA VAL A 184 -17.02 23.21 -26.26
C VAL A 184 -16.52 23.47 -27.67
N SER A 185 -17.38 24.06 -28.50
CA SER A 185 -17.06 24.48 -29.85
C SER A 185 -15.87 25.46 -29.84
N PRO A 186 -14.87 25.29 -30.71
CA PRO A 186 -13.82 26.28 -30.86
C PRO A 186 -14.41 27.52 -31.56
N ILE A 187 -14.50 28.62 -30.83
CA ILE A 187 -14.72 29.94 -31.42
C ILE A 187 -13.47 30.26 -32.25
N SER A 188 -13.69 30.41 -33.56
CA SER A 188 -12.68 30.85 -34.53
C SER A 188 -12.15 32.23 -34.17
N GLY A 189 -10.90 32.32 -33.73
CA GLY A 189 -10.17 33.58 -33.56
C GLY A 189 -8.96 33.60 -34.49
N SER A 190 -9.08 34.31 -35.61
CA SER A 190 -7.99 34.52 -36.56
C SER A 190 -6.87 35.37 -35.94
N TRP A 191 -5.66 34.83 -35.86
CA TRP A 191 -4.46 35.63 -35.64
C TRP A 191 -3.94 36.07 -37.01
N LYS A 192 -4.23 37.32 -37.41
CA LYS A 192 -3.49 37.97 -38.48
C LYS A 192 -2.11 38.36 -37.93
N GLN A 193 -1.06 37.77 -38.50
CA GLN A 193 0.27 38.34 -38.41
C GLN A 193 0.35 39.49 -39.43
N SER A 194 0.48 40.71 -38.93
CA SER A 194 0.90 41.85 -39.75
C SER A 194 2.42 41.89 -39.73
N ALA A 195 3.04 41.57 -40.86
CA ALA A 195 4.40 41.93 -41.17
C ALA A 195 4.39 43.14 -42.11
N THR A 196 5.46 43.94 -42.01
CA THR A 196 5.77 45.21 -42.71
C THR A 196 5.01 46.45 -42.28
#